data_AF-A0A6B3GJV9-F1
#
_entry.id   AF-A0A6B3GJV9-F1
#
_cell.length_a   1.000
_cell.length_b   1.000
_cell.length_c   1.000
_cell.angle_alpha   90.00
_cell.angle_beta   90.00
_cell.angle_gamma   90.00
#
_symmetry.space_group_name_H-M   'P 1'
#
loop_
_entity.id
_entity.type
_entity.pdbx_description
1 polymer ?
#
loop_
_entity_poly.entity_id
_entity_poly.type
_entity_poly.pdbx_seq_one_letter_code
_entity_poly.pdbx_strand_id
1 'polypeptide(L)'
;PETVRHRGPRPALRPRRPSVPAEVRSVFVPAALAAFAGFAMFGLFTSVAPSFMAQTLDVHNPAVSGLVVFLTFAASTVGQASQGGVPAGRALPLGCFVLVAGLAAIGGSLLLSSLALLVAGAVVSGFGQGLLFRAGLSTVSSRAPADRRGETTSAFFVVAYLGISLPVVGVGALALALGLRDAGLVFSACAMVLAGSIGVWLLRGAPDRPRPGA
;
A
#
# COMPACT_ATOMS: atom_id res chain seq x y z
N PRO A 1 -43.92 10.90 16.31
CA PRO A 1 -42.76 11.74 15.97
C PRO A 1 -42.14 12.33 17.23
N GLU A 2 -41.25 11.59 17.89
CA GLU A 2 -40.48 12.10 19.03
C GLU A 2 -39.08 12.49 18.58
N THR A 3 -38.76 13.76 18.78
CA THR A 3 -37.43 14.34 18.57
C THR A 3 -36.61 14.13 19.84
N VAL A 4 -35.73 13.12 19.83
CA VAL A 4 -34.84 12.87 20.97
C VAL A 4 -33.80 13.99 21.08
N ARG A 5 -34.05 14.94 21.99
CA ARG A 5 -33.06 15.92 22.48
C ARG A 5 -32.14 15.28 23.50
N HIS A 6 -31.26 14.36 23.09
CA HIS A 6 -30.11 13.99 23.92
C HIS A 6 -28.89 14.82 23.52
N ARG A 7 -28.75 15.99 24.15
CA ARG A 7 -27.51 16.78 24.16
C ARG A 7 -26.66 16.29 25.35
N GLY A 8 -26.26 15.02 25.31
CA GLY A 8 -25.29 14.48 26.27
C GLY A 8 -23.92 15.12 26.05
N PRO A 9 -23.05 15.23 27.07
CA PRO A 9 -21.69 15.72 26.90
C PRO A 9 -21.01 14.91 25.81
N ARG A 10 -20.48 15.57 24.77
CA ARG A 10 -19.72 14.90 23.71
C ARG A 10 -18.63 14.06 24.40
N PRO A 11 -18.59 12.73 24.24
CA PRO A 11 -17.54 11.94 24.85
C PRO A 11 -16.21 12.52 24.40
N ALA A 12 -15.32 12.80 25.35
CA ALA A 12 -14.03 13.37 25.04
C ALA A 12 -13.34 12.42 24.04
N LEU A 13 -13.13 12.91 22.82
CA LEU A 13 -12.39 12.24 21.77
C LEU A 13 -10.91 12.18 22.20
N ARG A 14 -10.60 11.31 23.15
CA ARG A 14 -9.24 10.98 23.51
C ARG A 14 -8.71 10.08 22.42
N PRO A 15 -7.63 10.45 21.71
CA PRO A 15 -6.94 9.53 20.82
C PRO A 15 -6.43 8.35 21.65
N ARG A 16 -7.20 7.25 21.68
CA ARG A 16 -6.70 5.98 22.21
C ARG A 16 -5.68 5.48 21.21
N ARG A 17 -4.44 5.31 21.66
CA ARG A 17 -3.40 4.68 20.87
C ARG A 17 -3.92 3.30 20.47
N PRO A 18 -3.93 2.94 19.17
CA PRO A 18 -4.30 1.59 18.75
C PRO A 18 -3.32 0.62 19.40
N SER A 19 -3.78 -0.10 20.43
CA SER A 19 -2.93 -0.97 21.21
C SER A 19 -3.00 -2.37 20.60
N VAL A 20 -2.12 -2.64 19.63
CA VAL A 20 -1.98 -3.98 19.05
C VAL A 20 -1.53 -4.94 20.17
N PRO A 21 -2.36 -5.93 20.55
CA PRO A 21 -2.01 -6.92 21.58
C PRO A 21 -0.69 -7.61 21.23
N ALA A 22 0.15 -7.87 22.24
CA ALA A 22 1.50 -8.40 22.01
C ALA A 22 1.48 -9.71 21.22
N GLU A 23 0.43 -10.52 21.36
CA GLU A 23 0.28 -11.82 20.69
C GLU A 23 0.07 -11.70 19.16
N VAL A 24 -0.49 -10.59 18.67
CA VAL A 24 -0.80 -10.39 17.24
C VAL A 24 0.24 -9.53 16.51
N ARG A 25 1.20 -8.93 17.22
CA ARG A 25 2.22 -8.04 16.63
C ARG A 25 3.09 -8.72 15.58
N SER A 26 3.44 -9.99 15.79
CA SER A 26 4.26 -10.77 14.85
C SER A 26 3.64 -10.90 13.46
N VAL A 27 2.31 -10.81 13.37
CA VAL A 27 1.54 -10.91 12.13
C VAL A 27 1.10 -9.54 11.64
N PHE A 28 0.77 -8.64 12.57
CA PHE A 28 0.37 -7.28 12.26
C PHE A 28 1.51 -6.48 11.62
N VAL A 29 2.72 -6.53 12.17
CA VAL A 29 3.88 -5.76 11.68
C VAL A 29 4.15 -6.00 10.19
N PRO A 30 4.34 -7.24 9.70
CA PRO A 30 4.60 -7.47 8.28
C PRO A 30 3.40 -7.10 7.39
N ALA A 31 2.16 -7.35 7.83
CA ALA A 31 0.97 -6.97 7.09
C ALA A 31 0.81 -5.43 6.99
N ALA A 32 1.10 -4.73 8.08
CA ALA A 32 1.03 -3.28 8.16
C ALA A 32 2.16 -2.62 7.35
N LEU A 33 3.38 -3.17 7.38
CA LEU A 33 4.49 -2.69 6.55
C LEU A 33 4.26 -2.96 5.06
N ALA A 34 3.68 -4.12 4.72
CA ALA A 34 3.25 -4.43 3.36
C ALA A 34 2.20 -3.43 2.86
N ALA A 35 1.19 -3.15 3.69
CA ALA A 35 0.18 -2.14 3.38
C ALA A 35 0.80 -0.75 3.25
N PHE A 36 1.71 -0.36 4.15
CA PHE A 36 2.45 0.88 4.09
C PHE A 36 3.17 1.03 2.74
N ALA A 37 3.90 0.01 2.28
CA ALA A 37 4.61 0.04 1.01
C ALA A 37 3.67 0.20 -0.20
N GLY A 38 2.55 -0.53 -0.20
CA GLY A 38 1.54 -0.43 -1.26
C GLY A 38 0.86 0.95 -1.30
N PHE A 39 0.47 1.49 -0.14
CA PHE A 39 -0.14 2.81 -0.06
C PHE A 39 0.84 3.96 -0.31
N ALA A 40 2.11 3.78 0.06
CA ALA A 40 3.20 4.68 -0.29
C ALA A 40 3.36 4.80 -1.81
N MET A 41 3.35 3.66 -2.51
CA MET A 41 3.39 3.66 -3.98
C MET A 41 2.19 4.43 -4.54
N PHE A 42 0.97 4.18 -4.05
CA PHE A 42 -0.23 4.86 -4.53
C PHE A 42 -0.21 6.37 -4.32
N GLY A 43 0.14 6.80 -3.10
CA GLY A 43 0.24 8.21 -2.75
C GLY A 43 1.27 8.90 -3.63
N LEU A 44 2.45 8.30 -3.74
CA LEU A 44 3.51 8.89 -4.55
C LEU A 44 3.11 8.96 -6.02
N PHE A 45 2.63 7.86 -6.57
CA PHE A 45 2.27 7.78 -7.98
C PHE A 45 1.22 8.84 -8.34
N THR A 46 0.20 9.02 -7.49
CA THR A 46 -0.83 10.05 -7.70
C THR A 46 -0.26 11.47 -7.65
N SER A 47 0.75 11.71 -6.80
CA SER A 47 1.40 13.02 -6.67
C SER A 47 2.43 13.32 -7.77
N VAL A 48 3.19 12.31 -8.20
CA VAL A 48 4.36 12.47 -9.08
C VAL A 48 4.03 12.20 -10.54
N ALA A 49 3.12 11.26 -10.84
CA ALA A 49 2.82 10.89 -12.23
C ALA A 49 2.32 12.07 -13.08
N PRO A 50 1.39 12.94 -12.62
CA PRO A 50 0.95 14.08 -13.42
C PRO A 50 2.09 15.05 -13.73
N SER A 51 2.92 15.35 -12.73
CA SER A 51 4.08 16.24 -12.90
C SER A 51 5.14 15.64 -13.80
N PHE A 52 5.40 14.34 -13.70
CA PHE A 52 6.35 13.63 -14.56
C PHE A 52 5.85 13.58 -16.01
N MET A 53 4.57 13.32 -16.23
CA MET A 53 3.97 13.33 -17.56
C MET A 53 4.03 14.70 -18.22
N ALA A 54 3.74 15.77 -17.47
CA ALA A 54 3.83 17.13 -18.00
C ALA A 54 5.28 17.57 -18.25
N GLN A 55 6.19 17.36 -17.29
CA GLN A 55 7.55 17.92 -17.35
C GLN A 55 8.55 17.08 -18.15
N THR A 56 8.35 15.76 -18.22
CA THR A 56 9.33 14.84 -18.85
C THR A 56 8.81 14.21 -20.13
N LEU A 57 7.51 13.92 -20.21
CA LEU A 57 6.91 13.27 -21.39
C LEU A 57 6.18 14.27 -22.31
N ASP A 58 6.18 15.56 -21.98
CA ASP A 58 5.48 16.64 -22.69
C ASP A 58 3.96 16.42 -22.84
N VAL A 59 3.39 15.53 -22.02
CA VAL A 59 1.96 15.19 -22.02
C VAL A 59 1.22 16.15 -21.09
N HIS A 60 0.63 17.18 -21.68
CA HIS A 60 -0.13 18.20 -20.96
C HIS A 60 -1.62 17.87 -20.81
N ASN A 61 -2.09 16.78 -21.43
CA ASN A 61 -3.50 16.41 -21.41
C ASN A 61 -3.88 15.74 -20.07
N PRO A 62 -4.69 16.41 -19.21
CA PRO A 62 -5.07 15.87 -17.90
C PRO A 62 -5.90 14.58 -18.00
N ALA A 63 -6.58 14.35 -19.14
CA ALA A 63 -7.33 13.12 -19.36
C ALA A 63 -6.41 11.89 -19.40
N VAL A 64 -5.19 12.02 -19.92
CA VAL A 64 -4.23 10.91 -19.96
C VAL A 64 -3.72 10.62 -18.55
N SER A 65 -3.32 11.64 -17.79
CA SER A 65 -2.88 11.47 -16.40
C SER A 65 -3.99 10.86 -15.54
N GLY A 66 -5.22 11.32 -15.71
CA GLY A 66 -6.41 10.74 -15.06
C GLY A 66 -6.65 9.29 -15.45
N LEU A 67 -6.48 8.94 -16.72
CA LEU A 67 -6.60 7.55 -17.20
C LEU A 67 -5.53 6.64 -16.59
N VAL A 68 -4.27 7.10 -16.49
CA VAL A 68 -3.20 6.31 -15.87
C VAL A 68 -3.49 6.06 -14.38
N VAL A 69 -3.92 7.08 -13.65
CA VAL A 69 -4.35 6.92 -12.25
C VAL A 69 -5.54 5.98 -12.15
N PHE A 70 -6.56 6.14 -13.01
CA PHE A 70 -7.73 5.26 -13.08
C PHE A 70 -7.32 3.80 -13.31
N LEU A 71 -6.43 3.53 -14.26
CA LEU A 71 -5.92 2.18 -14.53
C LEU A 71 -5.21 1.58 -13.32
N THR A 72 -4.48 2.39 -12.55
CA THR A 72 -3.80 1.96 -11.32
C THR A 72 -4.83 1.51 -10.26
N PHE A 73 -5.90 2.29 -10.05
CA PHE A 73 -6.98 1.95 -9.13
C PHE A 73 -7.83 0.77 -9.62
N ALA A 74 -8.10 0.69 -10.92
CA ALA A 74 -8.78 -0.44 -11.53
C ALA A 74 -7.97 -1.72 -11.35
N ALA A 75 -6.66 -1.68 -11.62
CA ALA A 75 -5.76 -2.80 -11.40
C ALA A 75 -5.70 -3.22 -9.93
N SER A 76 -5.68 -2.26 -9.00
CA SER A 76 -5.81 -2.55 -7.56
C SER A 76 -7.12 -3.26 -7.22
N THR A 77 -8.23 -2.83 -7.81
CA THR A 77 -9.54 -3.48 -7.60
C THR A 77 -9.53 -4.92 -8.10
N VAL A 78 -8.89 -5.18 -9.26
CA VAL A 78 -8.72 -6.54 -9.80
C VAL A 78 -7.77 -7.37 -8.93
N GLY A 79 -6.65 -6.80 -8.48
CA GLY A 79 -5.72 -7.44 -7.55
C GLY A 79 -6.41 -7.81 -6.24
N GLN A 80 -7.25 -6.90 -5.76
CA GLN A 80 -8.13 -7.16 -4.64
C GLN A 80 -9.09 -8.33 -4.92
N ALA A 81 -9.86 -8.30 -6.01
CA ALA A 81 -10.83 -9.33 -6.37
C ALA A 81 -10.22 -10.73 -6.56
N SER A 82 -9.01 -10.80 -7.11
CA SER A 82 -8.30 -12.06 -7.40
C SER A 82 -7.79 -12.83 -6.18
N GLN A 83 -7.88 -12.25 -4.97
CA GLN A 83 -7.48 -12.91 -3.72
C GLN A 83 -8.20 -14.25 -3.47
N GLY A 84 -9.42 -14.44 -4.00
CA GLY A 84 -10.16 -15.69 -3.83
C GLY A 84 -9.45 -16.93 -4.40
N GLY A 85 -8.52 -16.75 -5.35
CA GLY A 85 -7.74 -17.83 -5.96
C GLY A 85 -6.36 -18.06 -5.33
N VAL A 86 -5.91 -17.23 -4.37
CA VAL A 86 -4.54 -17.30 -3.82
C VAL A 86 -4.56 -17.82 -2.38
N PRO A 87 -3.76 -18.85 -2.04
CA PRO A 87 -3.64 -19.34 -0.67
C PRO A 87 -3.25 -18.22 0.30
N ALA A 88 -3.94 -18.10 1.43
CA ALA A 88 -3.77 -17.01 2.40
C ALA A 88 -2.30 -16.81 2.84
N GLY A 89 -1.53 -17.91 2.99
CA GLY A 89 -0.11 -17.85 3.35
C GLY A 89 0.84 -17.34 2.26
N ARG A 90 0.40 -17.32 0.99
CA ARG A 90 1.22 -16.86 -0.16
C ARG A 90 0.78 -15.52 -0.73
N ALA A 91 -0.39 -15.02 -0.37
CA ALA A 91 -0.93 -13.79 -0.93
C ALA A 91 -0.09 -12.54 -0.59
N LEU A 92 0.37 -12.40 0.67
CA LEU A 92 1.23 -11.30 1.09
C LEU A 92 2.61 -11.31 0.38
N PRO A 93 3.40 -12.41 0.37
CA PRO A 93 4.67 -12.42 -0.32
C PRO A 93 4.51 -12.23 -1.84
N LEU A 94 3.49 -12.85 -2.46
CA LEU A 94 3.20 -12.65 -3.89
C LEU A 94 2.92 -11.17 -4.20
N GLY A 95 2.06 -10.52 -3.41
CA GLY A 95 1.79 -9.09 -3.55
C GLY A 95 3.05 -8.23 -3.42
N CYS A 96 3.99 -8.61 -2.54
CA CYS A 96 5.25 -7.89 -2.36
C CYS A 96 6.11 -7.99 -3.62
N PHE A 97 6.27 -9.19 -4.19
CA PHE A 97 7.06 -9.37 -5.42
C PHE A 97 6.43 -8.67 -6.62
N VAL A 98 5.10 -8.72 -6.75
CA VAL A 98 4.40 -8.00 -7.82
C VAL A 98 4.56 -6.49 -7.65
N LEU A 99 4.47 -5.97 -6.42
CA LEU A 99 4.72 -4.56 -6.14
C LEU A 99 6.16 -4.15 -6.49
N VAL A 100 7.16 -4.97 -6.13
CA VAL A 100 8.57 -4.75 -6.48
C VAL A 100 8.77 -4.73 -8.00
N ALA A 101 8.15 -5.66 -8.73
CA ALA A 101 8.22 -5.69 -10.19
C ALA A 101 7.59 -4.43 -10.82
N GLY A 102 6.44 -3.99 -10.31
CA GLY A 102 5.80 -2.76 -10.75
C GLY A 102 6.63 -1.51 -10.44
N LEU A 103 7.22 -1.41 -9.25
CA LEU A 103 8.13 -0.32 -8.86
C LEU A 103 9.41 -0.31 -9.72
N ALA A 104 9.94 -1.48 -10.09
CA ALA A 104 11.08 -1.59 -11.00
C ALA A 104 10.72 -1.07 -12.40
N ALA A 105 9.52 -1.39 -12.90
CA ALA A 105 9.03 -0.87 -14.17
C ALA A 105 8.80 0.65 -14.11
N ILE A 106 8.26 1.18 -12.99
CA ILE A 106 8.15 2.63 -12.77
C ILE A 106 9.55 3.28 -12.77
N GLY A 107 10.50 2.75 -11.99
CA GLY A 107 11.89 3.24 -11.99
C GLY A 107 12.54 3.20 -13.38
N GLY A 108 12.32 2.13 -14.14
CA GLY A 108 12.74 2.02 -15.53
C GLY A 108 12.08 3.08 -16.43
N SER A 109 10.79 3.37 -16.22
CA SER A 109 10.07 4.41 -16.95
C SER A 109 10.68 5.80 -16.75
N LEU A 110 11.18 6.08 -15.54
CA LEU A 110 11.87 7.32 -15.21
C LEU A 110 13.26 7.40 -15.85
N LEU A 111 13.92 6.26 -16.09
CA LEU A 111 15.22 6.22 -16.75
C LEU A 111 15.11 6.36 -18.27
N LEU A 112 14.15 5.64 -18.85
CA LEU A 112 13.93 5.54 -20.30
C LEU A 112 12.96 6.59 -20.84
N SER A 113 12.35 7.41 -19.97
CA SER A 113 11.30 8.38 -20.32
C SER A 113 10.19 7.78 -21.17
N SER A 114 9.66 6.62 -20.75
CA SER A 114 8.68 5.84 -21.52
C SER A 114 7.32 5.79 -20.82
N LEU A 115 6.31 6.40 -21.45
CA LEU A 115 4.92 6.36 -20.98
C LEU A 115 4.39 4.93 -20.91
N ALA A 116 4.72 4.08 -21.88
CA ALA A 116 4.27 2.68 -21.89
C ALA A 116 4.79 1.91 -20.67
N LEU A 117 6.06 2.12 -20.29
CA LEU A 117 6.64 1.52 -19.08
C LEU A 117 6.00 2.09 -17.81
N LEU A 118 5.68 3.39 -17.80
CA LEU A 118 4.99 4.03 -16.67
C LEU A 118 3.61 3.41 -16.48
N VAL A 119 2.83 3.25 -17.55
CA VAL A 119 1.50 2.63 -17.52
C VAL A 119 1.59 1.16 -17.09
N ALA A 120 2.51 0.39 -17.67
CA ALA A 120 2.72 -1.01 -17.30
C ALA A 120 3.10 -1.13 -15.82
N GLY A 121 4.04 -0.32 -15.36
CA GLY A 121 4.45 -0.27 -13.96
C GLY A 121 3.32 0.14 -13.02
N ALA A 122 2.48 1.10 -13.40
CA ALA A 122 1.31 1.53 -12.66
C ALA A 122 0.26 0.42 -12.51
N VAL A 123 -0.04 -0.30 -13.60
CA VAL A 123 -0.98 -1.43 -13.58
C VAL A 123 -0.44 -2.57 -12.72
N VAL A 124 0.83 -2.95 -12.90
CA VAL A 124 1.45 -4.07 -12.14
C VAL A 124 1.56 -3.72 -10.65
N SER A 125 2.06 -2.52 -10.33
CA SER A 125 2.19 -2.07 -8.95
C SER A 125 0.82 -1.89 -8.27
N GLY A 126 -0.18 -1.37 -8.99
CA GLY A 126 -1.56 -1.26 -8.53
C GLY A 126 -2.16 -2.63 -8.20
N PHE A 127 -1.99 -3.61 -9.07
CA PHE A 127 -2.43 -4.99 -8.81
C PHE A 127 -1.73 -5.60 -7.59
N GLY A 128 -0.41 -5.43 -7.46
CA GLY A 128 0.36 -5.87 -6.29
C GLY A 128 -0.10 -5.21 -4.98
N GLN A 129 -0.34 -3.90 -5.01
CA GLN A 129 -0.90 -3.16 -3.89
C GLN A 129 -2.28 -3.71 -3.49
N GLY A 130 -3.15 -4.01 -4.45
CA GLY A 130 -4.48 -4.56 -4.19
C GLY A 130 -4.42 -5.93 -3.49
N LEU A 131 -3.52 -6.80 -3.94
CA LEU A 131 -3.23 -8.07 -3.28
C LEU A 131 -2.76 -7.86 -1.83
N LEU A 132 -1.79 -6.97 -1.62
CA LEU A 132 -1.24 -6.67 -0.29
C LEU A 132 -2.29 -6.12 0.66
N PHE A 133 -3.14 -5.22 0.18
CA PHE A 133 -4.17 -4.60 0.99
C PHE A 133 -5.20 -5.61 1.48
N ARG A 134 -5.79 -6.40 0.58
CA ARG A 134 -6.78 -7.41 0.98
C ARG A 134 -6.15 -8.54 1.79
N ALA A 135 -4.96 -9.01 1.43
CA ALA A 135 -4.27 -10.05 2.18
C ALA A 135 -3.91 -9.57 3.60
N GLY A 136 -3.40 -8.34 3.72
CA GLY A 136 -3.08 -7.71 5.00
C GLY A 136 -4.32 -7.53 5.87
N LEU A 137 -5.38 -6.93 5.32
CA LEU A 137 -6.64 -6.71 6.03
C LEU A 137 -7.29 -8.02 6.49
N SER A 138 -7.33 -9.03 5.61
CA SER A 138 -7.84 -10.37 5.93
C SER A 138 -7.01 -11.04 7.04
N THR A 139 -5.68 -10.94 6.97
CA THR A 139 -4.79 -11.52 7.99
C THR A 139 -4.96 -10.84 9.34
N VAL A 140 -5.05 -9.51 9.35
CA VAL A 140 -5.22 -8.74 10.58
C VAL A 140 -6.60 -8.97 11.21
N SER A 141 -7.66 -8.99 10.39
CA SER A 141 -9.04 -9.19 10.89
C SER A 141 -9.31 -10.62 11.37
N SER A 142 -8.74 -11.64 10.72
CA SER A 142 -8.93 -13.05 11.09
C SER A 142 -8.20 -13.44 12.38
N ARG A 143 -7.03 -12.85 12.65
CA ARG A 143 -6.25 -13.14 13.86
C ARG A 143 -6.56 -12.21 15.04
N ALA A 144 -7.31 -11.13 14.82
CA ALA A 144 -7.73 -10.24 15.90
C ALA A 144 -8.87 -10.87 16.73
N PRO A 145 -8.80 -10.80 18.08
CA PRO A 145 -9.90 -11.17 18.97
C PRO A 145 -11.19 -10.45 18.60
N ALA A 146 -12.34 -11.14 18.70
CA ALA A 146 -13.64 -10.61 18.23
C ALA A 146 -14.00 -9.25 18.86
N ASP A 147 -13.61 -9.03 20.11
CA ASP A 147 -13.78 -7.80 20.89
C ASP A 147 -12.82 -6.66 20.47
N ARG A 148 -11.71 -6.96 19.78
CA ARG A 148 -10.67 -5.99 19.35
C ARG A 148 -10.42 -5.93 17.85
N ARG A 149 -11.25 -6.58 17.03
CA ARG A 149 -11.18 -6.53 15.55
C ARG A 149 -11.23 -5.11 15.02
N GLY A 150 -12.11 -4.28 15.58
CA GLY A 150 -12.24 -2.86 15.21
C GLY A 150 -10.94 -2.09 15.45
N GLU A 151 -10.37 -2.19 16.66
CA GLU A 151 -9.14 -1.49 17.04
C GLU A 151 -7.94 -1.90 16.17
N THR A 152 -7.79 -3.19 15.89
CA THR A 152 -6.68 -3.71 15.08
C THR A 152 -6.80 -3.29 13.61
N THR A 153 -8.03 -3.28 13.08
CA THR A 153 -8.32 -2.79 11.72
C THR A 153 -8.08 -1.29 11.61
N SER A 154 -8.50 -0.51 12.61
CA SER A 154 -8.19 0.92 12.67
C SER A 154 -6.69 1.18 12.72
N ALA A 155 -5.94 0.42 13.51
CA ALA A 155 -4.47 0.51 13.53
C ALA A 155 -3.86 0.27 12.15
N PHE A 156 -4.36 -0.74 11.43
CA PHE A 156 -3.93 -1.05 10.06
C PHE A 156 -4.18 0.12 9.10
N PHE A 157 -5.36 0.74 9.16
CA PHE A 157 -5.66 1.92 8.34
C PHE A 157 -4.83 3.14 8.72
N VAL A 158 -4.52 3.36 10.01
CA VAL A 158 -3.59 4.41 10.44
C VAL A 158 -2.23 4.24 9.76
N VAL A 159 -1.68 3.02 9.73
CA VAL A 159 -0.42 2.73 9.04
C VAL A 159 -0.54 2.94 7.53
N ALA A 160 -1.66 2.52 6.92
CA ALA A 160 -1.92 2.76 5.50
C ALA A 160 -1.95 4.25 5.16
N TYR A 161 -2.64 5.08 5.95
CA TYR A 161 -2.72 6.53 5.72
C TYR A 161 -1.38 7.24 5.96
N LEU A 162 -0.60 6.79 6.94
CA LEU A 162 0.80 7.22 7.10
C LEU A 162 1.63 6.83 5.87
N GLY A 163 1.38 5.64 5.31
CA GLY A 163 1.97 5.17 4.05
C GLY A 163 1.69 6.10 2.88
N ILE A 164 0.48 6.65 2.75
CA ILE A 164 0.19 7.65 1.71
C ILE A 164 0.93 8.96 2.00
N SER A 165 0.84 9.47 3.22
CA SER A 165 1.19 10.87 3.52
C SER A 165 2.70 11.09 3.66
N LEU A 166 3.38 10.25 4.43
CA LEU A 166 4.78 10.44 4.80
C LEU A 166 5.71 10.43 3.58
N PRO A 167 5.58 9.46 2.65
CA PRO A 167 6.45 9.38 1.50
C PRO A 167 6.12 10.42 0.42
N VAL A 168 4.85 10.80 0.26
CA VAL A 168 4.47 11.89 -0.66
C VAL A 168 5.12 13.20 -0.24
N VAL A 169 5.06 13.54 1.05
CA VAL A 169 5.73 14.74 1.57
C VAL A 169 7.26 14.61 1.45
N GLY A 170 7.82 13.45 1.78
CA GLY A 170 9.25 13.19 1.69
C GLY A 170 9.79 13.34 0.26
N VAL A 171 9.11 12.76 -0.73
CA VAL A 171 9.52 12.87 -2.14
C VAL A 171 9.23 14.25 -2.69
N GLY A 172 8.12 14.88 -2.30
CA GLY A 172 7.84 16.27 -2.67
C GLY A 172 8.94 17.21 -2.21
N ALA A 173 9.41 17.07 -0.96
CA ALA A 173 10.55 17.83 -0.45
C ALA A 173 11.85 17.49 -1.18
N LEU A 174 12.10 16.20 -1.44
CA LEU A 174 13.32 15.75 -2.14
C LEU A 174 13.35 16.23 -3.61
N ALA A 175 12.19 16.31 -4.25
CA ALA A 175 12.06 16.80 -5.63
C ALA A 175 12.43 18.29 -5.76
N LEU A 176 12.30 19.08 -4.69
CA LEU A 176 12.76 20.48 -4.68
C LEU A 176 14.29 20.60 -4.74
N ALA A 177 15.02 19.59 -4.23
CA ALA A 177 16.47 19.60 -4.15
C ALA A 177 17.14 18.81 -5.30
N LEU A 178 16.62 17.63 -5.63
CA LEU A 178 17.20 16.70 -6.60
C LEU A 178 16.46 16.65 -7.94
N GLY A 179 15.29 17.29 -8.03
CA GLY A 179 14.39 17.14 -9.18
C GLY A 179 13.48 15.90 -9.07
N LEU A 180 12.41 15.91 -9.86
CA LEU A 180 11.32 14.93 -9.76
C LEU A 180 11.76 13.51 -10.12
N ARG A 181 12.62 13.38 -11.14
CA ARG A 181 13.14 12.09 -11.62
C ARG A 181 13.96 11.40 -10.53
N ASP A 182 14.95 12.08 -9.98
CA ASP A 182 15.85 11.48 -8.99
C ASP A 182 15.12 11.17 -7.68
N ALA A 183 14.21 12.05 -7.26
CA ALA A 183 13.38 11.80 -6.09
C ALA A 183 12.46 10.57 -6.26
N GLY A 184 11.87 10.39 -7.46
CA GLY A 184 11.09 9.20 -7.80
C GLY A 184 11.91 7.91 -7.87
N LEU A 185 13.15 7.98 -8.35
CA LEU A 185 14.08 6.84 -8.38
C LEU A 185 14.49 6.40 -6.97
N VAL A 186 14.87 7.36 -6.12
CA VAL A 186 15.22 7.09 -4.71
C VAL A 186 14.06 6.43 -3.99
N PHE A 187 12.84 6.98 -4.15
CA PHE A 187 11.66 6.35 -3.57
C PHE A 187 11.43 4.95 -4.10
N SER A 188 11.47 4.75 -5.43
CA SER A 188 11.21 3.45 -6.04
C SER A 188 12.19 2.41 -5.50
N ALA A 189 13.47 2.77 -5.37
CA ALA A 189 14.50 1.93 -4.76
C ALA A 189 14.20 1.62 -3.28
N CYS A 190 13.90 2.63 -2.46
CA CYS A 190 13.57 2.44 -1.04
C CYS A 190 12.32 1.56 -0.86
N ALA A 191 11.27 1.80 -1.65
CA ALA A 191 10.03 1.02 -1.61
C ALA A 191 10.25 -0.41 -2.10
N MET A 192 11.10 -0.63 -3.11
CA MET A 192 11.50 -1.97 -3.56
C MET A 192 12.27 -2.74 -2.49
N VAL A 193 13.21 -2.08 -1.80
CA VAL A 193 13.96 -2.70 -0.69
C VAL A 193 13.01 -3.05 0.46
N LEU A 194 12.09 -2.14 0.81
CA LEU A 194 11.10 -2.37 1.86
C LEU A 194 10.17 -3.54 1.50
N ALA A 195 9.50 -3.48 0.34
CA ALA A 195 8.58 -4.53 -0.09
C ALA A 195 9.30 -5.87 -0.31
N GLY A 196 10.50 -5.85 -0.91
CA GLY A 196 11.32 -7.03 -1.14
C GLY A 196 11.79 -7.68 0.16
N SER A 197 12.26 -6.89 1.14
CA SER A 197 12.66 -7.41 2.45
C SER A 197 11.49 -8.02 3.21
N ILE A 198 10.31 -7.40 3.17
CA ILE A 198 9.07 -7.95 3.76
C ILE A 198 8.68 -9.25 3.06
N GLY A 199 8.70 -9.28 1.72
CA GLY A 199 8.40 -10.48 0.94
C GLY A 199 9.33 -11.64 1.26
N VAL A 200 10.64 -11.37 1.33
CA VAL A 200 11.66 -12.38 1.71
C VAL A 200 11.49 -12.83 3.15
N TRP A 201 11.24 -11.90 4.09
CA TRP A 201 11.00 -12.22 5.49
C TRP A 201 9.76 -13.10 5.66
N LEU A 202 8.68 -12.82 4.93
CA LEU A 202 7.45 -13.63 4.92
C LEU A 202 7.68 -15.03 4.31
N LEU A 203 8.51 -15.14 3.28
CA LEU A 203 8.91 -16.46 2.74
C LEU A 203 9.75 -17.26 3.74
N ARG A 204 10.65 -16.60 4.48
CA ARG A 204 11.51 -17.25 5.48
C ARG A 204 10.78 -17.58 6.77
N GLY A 205 9.77 -16.80 7.14
CA GLY A 205 8.93 -16.97 8.33
C GLY A 205 7.75 -17.93 8.15
N ALA A 206 7.64 -18.61 7.00
CA ALA A 206 6.66 -19.66 6.77
C ALA A 206 7.17 -21.06 7.16
N PRO A 207 7.34 -21.36 8.46
CA PRO A 207 7.08 -22.70 8.96
C PRO A 207 6.10 -22.65 10.13
N ASP A 208 4.83 -22.99 9.85
CA ASP A 208 4.08 -23.90 10.71
C ASP A 208 2.88 -24.46 9.92
N ARG A 209 3.06 -25.71 9.49
CA ARG A 209 1.94 -26.57 9.10
C ARG A 209 1.05 -26.73 10.33
N PRO A 210 -0.30 -26.71 10.20
CA PRO A 210 -1.14 -27.26 11.25
C PRO A 210 -0.69 -28.71 11.47
N ARG A 211 -0.30 -29.07 12.69
CA ARG A 211 -0.25 -30.49 13.08
C ARG A 211 -1.70 -30.99 13.08
N PRO A 212 -2.07 -31.94 12.20
CA PRO A 212 -3.33 -32.64 12.35
C PRO A 212 -3.15 -33.60 13.54
N GLY A 213 -3.81 -33.30 14.65
CA GLY A 213 -3.92 -34.20 15.81
C GLY A 213 -2.77 -34.14 16.81
N ALA A 214 -3.08 -33.67 18.02
CA ALA A 214 -2.50 -34.13 19.28
C ALA A 214 -3.56 -33.92 20.36
#